data_AF-A0A8J2L2G9-F1
#
_entry.id   AF-A0A8J2L2G9-F1
#
_cell.length_a   1.000
_cell.length_b   1.000
_cell.length_c   1.000
_cell.angle_alpha   90.00
_cell.angle_beta   90.00
_cell.angle_gamma   90.00
#
_symmetry.space_group_name_H-M   'P 1'
#
loop_
_entity.id
_entity.type
_entity.pdbx_description
1 polymer ?
#
loop_
_entity_poly.entity_id
_entity_poly.type
_entity_poly.pdbx_seq_one_letter_code
_entity_poly.pdbx_strand_id
1 'polypeptide(L)' 'MGPTAATTLSHEKAFIFRQLFDRESCTYTYLIGDPESREAILIDPVFELAERDYKLAQDLDLNLKSYCR' A
#
# COMPACT_ATOMS: atom_id res chain seq x y z
N MET A 1 16.59 41.74 7.51
CA MET A 1 16.59 41.14 6.15
C MET A 1 16.82 39.65 6.31
N GLY A 2 15.93 38.85 5.74
CA GLY A 2 15.98 37.39 5.77
C GLY A 2 14.84 36.79 6.61
N PRO A 3 13.69 36.43 6.01
CA PRO A 3 12.75 35.55 6.70
C PRO A 3 13.45 34.21 6.91
N THR A 4 13.44 33.71 8.16
CA THR A 4 13.73 32.31 8.45
C THR A 4 12.57 31.49 7.90
N ALA A 5 12.58 31.25 6.59
CA ALA A 5 11.72 30.25 5.98
C ALA A 5 12.23 28.91 6.51
N ALA A 6 11.66 28.48 7.63
CA ALA A 6 11.52 27.06 7.90
C ALA A 6 10.93 26.48 6.61
N THR A 7 11.76 25.76 5.87
CA THR A 7 11.36 25.02 4.70
C THR A 7 10.18 24.16 5.14
N THR A 8 8.97 24.59 4.78
CA THR A 8 7.78 23.75 4.81
C THR A 8 8.17 22.53 4.01
N LEU A 9 8.50 21.44 4.70
CA LEU A 9 8.63 20.13 4.08
C LEU A 9 7.28 19.91 3.41
N SER A 10 7.28 20.07 2.10
CA SER A 10 6.21 19.66 1.20
C SER A 10 5.73 18.30 1.71
N HIS A 11 4.44 18.20 2.07
CA HIS A 11 3.81 16.95 2.46
C HIS A 11 4.09 15.92 1.37
N GLU A 12 5.11 15.08 1.54
CA GLU A 12 5.16 13.82 0.83
C GLU A 12 3.98 13.03 1.37
N LYS A 13 2.91 12.92 0.58
CA LYS A 13 1.82 11.98 0.89
C LYS A 13 2.44 10.60 1.00
N ALA A 14 2.69 10.15 2.23
CA ALA A 14 3.29 8.86 2.49
C ALA A 14 2.25 7.78 2.23
N PHE A 15 2.27 7.17 1.05
CA PHE A 15 1.44 6.00 0.75
C PHE A 15 1.96 4.77 1.50
N ILE A 16 1.04 3.89 1.90
CA ILE A 16 1.36 2.61 2.51
C ILE A 16 1.81 1.66 1.42
N PHE A 17 3.00 1.08 1.58
CA PHE A 17 3.56 0.10 0.66
C PHE A 17 3.93 -1.19 1.40
N ARG A 18 3.49 -2.33 0.87
CA ARG A 18 3.89 -3.66 1.32
C ARG A 18 4.17 -4.55 0.11
N GLN A 19 5.31 -5.22 0.14
CA GLN A 19 5.64 -6.28 -0.80
C GLN A 19 5.41 -7.62 -0.12
N LEU A 20 4.69 -8.50 -0.80
CA LEU A 20 4.32 -9.83 -0.32
C LEU A 20 4.94 -10.84 -1.26
N PHE A 21 5.83 -11.67 -0.71
CA PHE A 21 6.44 -12.75 -1.47
C PHE A 21 5.66 -14.04 -1.23
N ASP A 22 5.30 -14.71 -2.31
CA ASP A 22 4.83 -16.08 -2.26
C ASP A 22 5.98 -17.05 -2.51
N ARG A 23 6.18 -18.00 -1.59
CA ARG A 23 7.24 -19.01 -1.72
C ARG A 23 6.86 -20.15 -2.65
N GLU A 24 5.58 -20.43 -2.84
CA GLU A 24 5.13 -21.56 -3.65
C GLU A 24 5.16 -21.21 -5.15
N SER A 25 4.59 -20.08 -5.54
CA SER A 25 4.63 -19.60 -6.93
C SER A 25 5.86 -18.75 -7.25
N CYS A 26 6.67 -18.37 -6.25
CA CYS A 26 7.77 -17.41 -6.40
C CYS A 26 7.33 -16.06 -6.99
N THR A 27 6.06 -15.70 -6.80
CA THR A 27 5.45 -14.45 -7.27
C THR A 27 5.58 -13.35 -6.23
N TYR A 28 5.67 -12.11 -6.70
CA TYR A 28 5.60 -10.92 -5.86
C TYR A 28 4.28 -10.20 -6.05
N THR A 29 3.54 -10.02 -4.96
CA THR A 29 2.31 -9.23 -4.90
C THR A 29 2.58 -7.93 -4.16
N TYR A 30 2.06 -6.82 -4.66
CA TYR A 30 2.25 -5.50 -4.03
C TYR A 30 0.92 -4.94 -3.53
N LEU A 31 0.88 -4.53 -2.26
CA LEU A 31 -0.22 -3.77 -1.67
C LEU A 31 0.21 -2.30 -1.58
N ILE A 32 -0.57 -1.44 -2.24
CA ILE A 32 -0.39 0.01 -2.20
C ILE A 32 -1.66 0.63 -1.65
N GLY A 33 -1.55 1.45 -0.62
CA GLY A 33 -2.70 2.11 0.00
C GLY A 33 -2.46 3.59 0.26
N ASP A 34 -3.53 4.38 0.22
CA ASP A 34 -3.55 5.77 0.65
C ASP A 34 -4.03 5.84 2.11
N PRO A 35 -3.21 6.36 3.05
CA PRO A 35 -3.62 6.47 4.45
C PRO A 35 -4.74 7.48 4.69
N GLU A 36 -4.98 8.44 3.78
CA GLU A 36 -6.04 9.44 3.94
C GLU A 36 -7.40 8.88 3.55
N SER A 37 -7.51 8.31 2.33
CA SER A 37 -8.76 7.74 1.83
C SER A 37 -9.04 6.34 2.38
N ARG A 38 -8.02 5.69 2.95
CA ARG A 38 -8.02 4.27 3.33
C ARG A 38 -8.24 3.34 2.16
N GLU A 39 -8.06 3.78 0.94
CA GLU A 39 -8.20 2.91 -0.23
C GLU A 39 -6.90 2.22 -0.56
N ALA A 40 -6.98 0.95 -0.98
CA ALA A 40 -5.82 0.18 -1.38
C ALA A 40 -6.07 -0.62 -2.66
N ILE A 41 -4.98 -0.90 -3.36
CA ILE A 41 -4.92 -1.73 -4.55
C ILE A 41 -3.91 -2.87 -4.35
N LEU A 42 -4.21 -4.03 -4.94
CA LEU A 42 -3.27 -5.15 -5.05
C LEU A 42 -2.75 -5.26 -6.49
N ILE A 43 -1.45 -5.39 -6.64
CA ILE A 43 -0.81 -5.63 -7.94
C ILE A 43 -0.32 -7.07 -7.97
N ASP A 44 -0.71 -7.79 -9.02
CA ASP A 44 -0.42 -9.19 -9.30
C ASP A 44 -0.74 -10.12 -8.11
N PRO A 45 -2.00 -10.12 -7.61
CA PRO A 45 -2.38 -11.01 -6.53
C PRO A 45 -2.46 -12.46 -7.01
N VAL A 46 -1.92 -13.35 -6.18
CA VAL A 46 -2.08 -14.81 -6.33
C VAL A 46 -3.38 -15.22 -5.62
N PHE A 47 -4.28 -15.91 -6.34
CA PHE A 47 -5.64 -16.19 -5.86
C PHE A 47 -5.66 -16.99 -4.54
N GLU A 48 -4.74 -17.95 -4.42
CA GLU A 48 -4.54 -18.80 -3.26
C GLU A 48 -4.15 -18.00 -2.00
N LEU A 49 -3.60 -16.80 -2.19
CA LEU A 49 -3.15 -15.90 -1.12
C LEU A 49 -4.09 -14.71 -0.90
N ALA A 50 -5.22 -14.65 -1.63
CA ALA A 50 -6.17 -13.54 -1.52
C ALA A 50 -6.66 -13.32 -0.08
N GLU A 51 -6.88 -14.39 0.70
CA GLU A 51 -7.28 -14.26 2.10
C GLU A 51 -6.19 -13.64 2.99
N ARG A 52 -4.92 -14.01 2.75
CA ARG A 52 -3.76 -13.44 3.47
C ARG A 52 -3.65 -11.95 3.17
N ASP A 53 -3.77 -11.59 1.89
CA ASP A 53 -3.61 -10.21 1.42
C ASP A 53 -4.78 -9.34 1.89
N TYR A 54 -5.99 -9.89 1.90
CA TYR A 54 -7.18 -9.23 2.45
C TYR A 54 -7.05 -8.96 3.95
N LYS A 55 -6.61 -9.96 4.74
CA LYS A 55 -6.36 -9.77 6.18
C LYS A 55 -5.32 -8.69 6.43
N LEU A 56 -4.23 -8.67 5.67
CA LEU A 56 -3.22 -7.63 5.79
C LEU A 56 -3.79 -6.24 5.52
N ALA A 57 -4.64 -6.08 4.50
CA ALA A 57 -5.31 -4.81 4.23
C ALA A 57 -6.21 -4.39 5.41
N GLN A 58 -6.98 -5.32 5.99
CA GLN A 58 -7.80 -5.06 7.18
C GLN A 58 -6.97 -4.64 8.40
N ASP A 59 -5.85 -5.33 8.66
CA ASP A 59 -4.95 -5.01 9.77
C ASP A 59 -4.32 -3.62 9.63
N LEU A 60 -4.17 -3.15 8.40
CA LEU A 60 -3.68 -1.81 8.07
C LEU A 60 -4.79 -0.76 8.02
N ASP A 61 -6.04 -1.13 8.33
CA ASP A 61 -7.24 -0.28 8.21
C ASP A 61 -7.39 0.28 6.80
N LEU A 62 -7.21 -0.59 5.80
CA LEU A 62 -7.32 -0.30 4.37
C LEU A 62 -8.46 -1.08 3.73
N ASN A 63 -9.15 -0.44 2.80
CA ASN A 63 -10.22 -0.96 1.99
C ASN A 63 -9.72 -1.28 0.59
N LEU A 64 -9.69 -2.57 0.25
CA LEU A 64 -9.30 -3.04 -1.08
C LEU A 64 -10.35 -2.67 -2.12
N LYS A 65 -10.00 -1.75 -3.02
CA LYS A 65 -10.89 -1.26 -4.08
C LYS A 65 -10.76 -2.05 -5.37
N SER A 66 -9.54 -2.40 -5.73
CA SER A 66 -9.25 -3.04 -7.00
C SER A 66 -7.98 -3.86 -6.92
N TYR A 67 -7.82 -4.72 -7.92
CA TYR A 67 -6.57 -5.41 -8.17
C TYR A 67 -6.21 -5.30 -9.65
N CYS A 68 -4.92 -5.30 -9.93
CA CYS A 68 -4.37 -5.34 -11.28
C CYS A 68 -3.64 -6.67 -11.45
N ARG A 69 -3.89 -7.37 -12.55
CA ARG A 69 -3.22 -8.61 -12.94
C ARG A 69 -2.74 -8.47 -14.38
#